data_AF-A0A8I1IMU8-F1
#
_entry.id   AF-A0A8I1IMU8-F1
#
_cell.length_a   1.000
_cell.length_b   1.000
_cell.length_c   1.000
_cell.angle_alpha   90.00
_cell.angle_beta   90.00
_cell.angle_gamma   90.00
#
_symmetry.space_group_name_H-M   'P 1'
#
loop_
_entity.id
_entity.type
_entity.pdbx_description
1 polymer ?
#
loop_
_entity_poly.entity_id
_entity_poly.type
_entity_poly.pdbx_seq_one_letter_code
_entity_poly.pdbx_strand_id
1 'polypeptide(L)' 'MKRRDIIQALRDAGLEFVEGSKHTHILRDGKKVSVLSRQGEIKEDVVRAIEKQTGVKLRGRT' A
#
# COMPACT_ATOMS: atom_id res chain seq x y z
N MET A 1 -11.26 -2.73 0.13
CA MET A 1 -10.56 -2.44 1.41
C MET A 1 -10.35 -0.93 1.52
N LYS A 2 -10.46 -0.34 2.71
CA LYS A 2 -10.26 1.10 2.87
C LYS A 2 -8.79 1.45 2.65
N ARG A 3 -8.53 2.56 1.96
CA ARG A 3 -7.17 3.10 1.78
C ARG A 3 -6.43 3.26 3.11
N ARG A 4 -7.13 3.68 4.17
CA ARG A 4 -6.58 3.89 5.51
C ARG A 4 -5.99 2.60 6.10
N ASP A 5 -6.71 1.49 6.05
CA ASP A 5 -6.23 0.19 6.53
C ASP A 5 -4.95 -0.25 5.81
N ILE A 6 -4.92 -0.10 4.48
CA ILE A 6 -3.76 -0.45 3.67
C ILE A 6 -2.55 0.39 4.08
N ILE A 7 -2.71 1.71 4.22
CA ILE A 7 -1.64 2.60 4.64
C ILE A 7 -1.16 2.23 6.05
N GLN A 8 -2.09 1.94 6.97
CA GLN A 8 -1.74 1.57 8.35
C GLN A 8 -0.91 0.28 8.40
N ALA A 9 -1.34 -0.76 7.68
CA ALA A 9 -0.63 -2.04 7.65
C ALA A 9 0.72 -1.97 6.93
N LEU A 10 0.81 -1.20 5.84
CA LEU A 10 2.08 -0.96 5.15
C LEU A 10 3.03 -0.10 6.00
N ARG A 11 2.53 0.87 6.77
CA ARG A 11 3.33 1.67 7.71
C ARG A 11 3.84 0.84 8.89
N ASP A 12 3.01 -0.06 9.40
CA ASP A 12 3.36 -1.03 10.45
C ASP A 12 4.49 -1.97 9.97
N ALA A 13 4.47 -2.34 8.68
CA ALA A 13 5.55 -3.08 8.03
C ALA A 13 6.80 -2.23 7.69
N GLY A 14 6.83 -0.95 8.07
CA GLY A 14 7.98 -0.06 7.87
C GLY A 14 8.13 0.48 6.44
N LEU A 15 7.06 0.48 5.63
CA LEU A 15 7.09 1.11 4.32
C LEU A 15 6.81 2.61 4.41
N GLU A 16 7.47 3.34 3.51
CA GLU A 16 7.36 4.78 3.39
C GLU A 16 6.38 5.16 2.28
N PHE A 17 5.77 6.33 2.39
CA PHE A 17 4.83 6.84 1.41
C PHE A 17 5.23 8.24 0.99
N VAL A 18 5.36 8.44 -0.32
CA VAL A 18 5.58 9.76 -0.92
C VAL A 18 4.34 10.12 -1.71
N GLU A 19 3.71 11.24 -1.38
CA GLU A 19 2.59 11.75 -2.17
C GLU A 19 3.08 12.31 -3.50
N GLY A 20 2.57 11.73 -4.60
CA GLY A 20 2.66 12.30 -5.93
C GLY A 20 1.35 12.97 -6.33
N SER A 21 1.37 13.74 -7.43
CA SER A 21 0.23 14.55 -7.87
C SER A 21 -1.02 13.75 -8.25
N LYS A 22 -0.90 12.45 -8.54
CA LYS A 22 -2.03 11.55 -8.87
C LYS A 22 -2.10 10.28 -8.00
N HIS A 23 -0.95 9.72 -7.61
CA HIS A 23 -0.83 8.46 -6.88
C HIS A 23 0.12 8.64 -5.68
N THR A 24 -0.09 7.85 -4.63
CA THR A 24 0.86 7.76 -3.51
C THR A 24 1.88 6.68 -3.85
N HIS A 25 3.15 7.03 -3.87
CA HIS A 25 4.25 6.11 -4.10
C HIS A 25 4.59 5.41 -2.79
N ILE A 26 4.66 4.08 -2.83
CA ILE A 26 5.08 3.27 -1.70
C ILE A 26 6.56 2.95 -1.92
N LEU A 27 7.40 3.30 -0.95
CA LEU A 27 8.82 3.02 -0.95
C LEU A 27 9.18 2.01 0.14
N ARG A 28 10.20 1.23 -0.16
CA ARG A 28 10.84 0.32 0.78
C ARG A 28 12.34 0.54 0.63
N ASP A 29 12.99 0.98 1.70
CA ASP A 29 14.43 1.24 1.70
C ASP A 29 14.85 2.26 0.60
N GLY A 30 14.09 3.35 0.48
CA GLY A 30 14.30 4.37 -0.56
C GLY A 30 13.97 3.93 -2.00
N LYS A 31 13.54 2.69 -2.23
CA LYS A 31 13.15 2.18 -3.56
C LYS A 31 11.64 2.13 -3.71
N LYS A 32 11.12 2.69 -4.80
CA LYS A 32 9.70 2.59 -5.16
C LYS A 32 9.34 1.13 -5.43
N VAL A 33 8.46 0.56 -4.60
CA VAL A 33 7.96 -0.81 -4.73
C VAL A 33 6.56 -0.86 -5.35
N SER A 34 5.71 0.11 -5.03
CA SER A 34 4.32 0.09 -5.50
C SER A 34 3.72 1.49 -5.55
N VAL A 35 2.50 1.58 -6.09
CA VAL A 35 1.73 2.82 -6.17
C VAL A 35 0.31 2.56 -5.67
N LEU A 36 -0.18 3.47 -4.83
CA LEU A 36 -1.51 3.42 -4.26
C LEU A 36 -2.36 4.56 -4.84
N SER A 37 -3.53 4.20 -5.37
CA SER A 37 -4.52 5.18 -5.85
C SER A 37 -5.06 6.04 -4.70
N ARG A 38 -5.45 7.28 -4.99
CA ARG A 38 -6.11 8.19 -4.02
C ARG A 38 -7.59 7.93 -3.81
N GLN A 39 -8.13 6.90 -4.45
CA GLN A 39 -9.49 6.44 -4.17
C GLN A 39 -9.62 5.99 -2.71
N GLY A 40 -10.75 6.32 -2.09
CA GLY A 40 -11.03 5.95 -0.70
C GLY A 40 -11.20 4.44 -0.52
N GLU A 41 -11.72 3.79 -1.56
CA GLU A 41 -11.93 2.34 -1.60
C GLU A 41 -11.06 1.71 -2.68
N ILE A 42 -10.23 0.75 -2.26
CA ILE A 42 -9.30 0.05 -3.13
C ILE A 42 -9.85 -1.35 -3.39
N LYS A 43 -9.93 -1.70 -4.68
CA LYS A 43 -10.35 -3.03 -5.14
C LYS A 43 -9.41 -4.11 -4.61
N GLU A 44 -9.97 -5.28 -4.31
CA GLU A 44 -9.21 -6.40 -3.76
C GLU A 44 -8.05 -6.84 -4.67
N ASP A 45 -8.23 -6.79 -5.99
CA ASP A 45 -7.14 -7.09 -6.95
C ASP A 45 -5.93 -6.17 -6.76
N VAL A 46 -6.17 -4.88 -6.53
CA VAL A 46 -5.10 -3.91 -6.29
C VAL A 46 -4.42 -4.19 -4.95
N VAL A 47 -5.19 -4.55 -3.91
CA VAL A 47 -4.63 -4.95 -2.62
C VAL A 47 -3.73 -6.17 -2.79
N ARG A 48 -4.20 -7.23 -3.47
CA ARG A 48 -3.39 -8.44 -3.74
C ARG A 48 -2.12 -8.12 -4.53
N ALA A 49 -2.20 -7.22 -5.50
CA ALA A 49 -1.03 -6.78 -6.25
C ALA A 49 -0.01 -6.07 -5.34
N ILE A 50 -0.48 -5.18 -4.46
CA ILE A 50 0.37 -4.49 -3.47
C ILE A 50 0.98 -5.50 -2.50
N GLU A 51 0.20 -6.47 -1.99
CA GLU A 51 0.71 -7.54 -1.11
C GLU A 51 1.85 -8.31 -1.79
N LYS A 52 1.67 -8.65 -3.07
CA LYS A 52 2.69 -9.36 -3.86
C LYS A 52 3.93 -8.52 -4.12
N GLN A 53 3.78 -7.21 -4.38
CA GLN A 53 4.89 -6.29 -4.66
C GLN A 53 5.67 -5.90 -3.40
N THR A 54 4.96 -5.71 -2.28
CA THR A 54 5.55 -5.25 -1.01
C THR A 54 6.00 -6.42 -0.13
N GLY A 55 5.44 -7.61 -0.35
CA GLY A 55 5.64 -8.78 0.50
C GLY A 55 4.90 -8.68 1.84
N VAL A 56 4.03 -7.68 2.03
CA VAL A 56 3.25 -7.47 3.25
C VAL A 56 1.90 -8.13 3.10
N LYS A 57 1.49 -8.95 4.07
CA LYS A 57 0.12 -9.48 4.12
C LYS A 57 -0.81 -8.42 4.70
N LEU A 58 -1.66 -7.86 3.85
CA LEU A 58 -2.70 -6.88 4.22
C LEU A 58 -4.00 -7.60 4.61
N ARG A 59 -4.23 -8.81 4.08
CA ARG A 59 -5.32 -9.70 4.49
C ARG A 59 -4.78 -10.76 5.46
N GLY A 60 -5.02 -10.61 6.75
CA GLY A 60 -4.67 -11.67 7.70
C GLY A 60 -4.48 -11.33 9.18
N ARG A 61 -4.73 -10.10 9.65
CA ARG A 61 -4.94 -9.90 11.11
C ARG A 61 -6.34 -10.42 11.46
N THR A 62 -6.42 -11.71 11.76
CA THR A 62 -7.51 -12.30 12.55
C THR A 62 -7.00 -12.52 13.95
#